data_AF-A0A9D8G0W1-F1
#
_entry.id   AF-A0A9D8G0W1-F1
#
_cell.length_a   1.000
_cell.length_b   1.000
_cell.length_c   1.000
_cell.angle_alpha   90.00
_cell.angle_beta   90.00
_cell.angle_gamma   90.00
#
_symmetry.space_group_name_H-M   'P 1'
#
loop_
_entity.id
_entity.type
_entity.pdbx_description
1 polymer ?
#
loop_
_entity_poly.entity_id
_entity_poly.type
_entity_poly.pdbx_seq_one_letter_code
_entity_poly.pdbx_strand_id
1 'polypeptide(L)'
;ARRWQRRLKFDLRTYNTPADALRALRAAQVDAVFTDLVAFNDFSRAEGGVKQVGDALVNEFLVIAVRKDTPTLLAQINAVIAAMKSDGRMERLYAEWLVSSGTELTR
;
A
#
# COMPACT_ATOMS: atom_id res chain seq x y z
N ALA A 1 -1.88 13.17 -5.61
CA ALA A 1 -1.02 13.84 -6.62
C ALA A 1 -1.21 15.37 -6.71
N ARG A 2 -2.38 15.91 -7.11
CA ARG A 2 -2.57 17.35 -7.44
C ARG A 2 -2.22 18.37 -6.34
N ARG A 3 -2.31 17.99 -5.06
CA ARG A 3 -1.86 18.83 -3.93
C ARG A 3 -0.34 19.03 -3.93
N TRP A 4 0.42 17.97 -4.23
CA TRP A 4 1.88 17.98 -4.21
C TRP A 4 2.46 18.66 -5.45
N GLN A 5 1.82 18.48 -6.61
CA GLN A 5 2.22 19.15 -7.87
C GLN A 5 2.19 20.69 -7.78
N ARG A 6 1.35 21.25 -6.90
CA ARG A 6 1.32 22.70 -6.63
C ARG A 6 2.40 23.16 -5.67
N ARG A 7 2.89 22.27 -4.79
CA ARG A 7 3.92 22.57 -3.79
C ARG A 7 5.33 22.29 -4.28
N LEU A 8 5.49 21.36 -5.21
CA LEU A 8 6.76 20.87 -5.71
C LEU A 8 6.74 20.95 -7.24
N LYS A 9 7.80 21.48 -7.84
CA LYS A 9 7.98 21.47 -9.29
C LYS A 9 8.52 20.10 -9.70
N PHE A 10 7.67 19.24 -10.24
CA PHE A 10 8.06 17.95 -10.81
C PHE A 10 7.19 17.64 -12.04
N ASP A 11 7.73 16.83 -12.95
CA ASP A 11 6.97 16.25 -14.05
C ASP A 11 6.21 15.01 -13.56
N LEU A 12 4.91 14.93 -13.85
CA LEU A 12 4.05 13.85 -13.37
C LEU A 12 3.74 12.89 -14.50
N ARG A 13 4.26 11.67 -14.38
CA ARG A 13 3.90 10.55 -15.23
C ARG A 13 3.00 9.56 -14.49
N THR A 14 1.91 9.15 -15.14
CA THR A 14 0.98 8.15 -14.61
C THR A 14 1.15 6.82 -15.31
N TYR A 15 1.02 5.75 -14.55
CA TYR A 15 1.02 4.37 -15.03
C TYR A 15 -0.27 3.68 -14.61
N ASN A 16 -0.62 2.60 -15.30
CA ASN A 16 -1.84 1.85 -15.01
C ASN A 16 -1.74 1.03 -13.72
N THR A 17 -0.52 0.59 -13.36
CA THR A 17 -0.26 -0.18 -12.15
C THR A 17 0.97 0.32 -11.40
N PRO A 18 1.07 0.11 -10.07
CA PRO A 18 2.30 0.38 -9.32
C PRO A 18 3.51 -0.39 -9.85
N ALA A 19 3.31 -1.64 -10.26
CA ALA A 19 4.38 -2.47 -10.81
C ALA A 19 4.98 -1.86 -12.08
N ASP A 20 4.16 -1.32 -12.99
CA ASP A 20 4.66 -0.66 -14.20
C ASP A 20 5.46 0.60 -13.87
N ALA A 21 5.03 1.37 -12.88
CA ALA A 21 5.77 2.53 -12.41
C ALA A 21 7.13 2.13 -11.79
N LEU A 22 7.17 1.07 -10.99
CA LEU A 22 8.41 0.57 -10.38
C LEU A 22 9.37 -0.04 -11.41
N ARG A 23 8.87 -0.72 -12.47
CA ARG A 23 9.71 -1.14 -13.60
C ARG A 23 10.27 0.06 -14.37
N ALA A 24 9.48 1.10 -14.56
CA ALA A 24 9.96 2.33 -15.19
C ALA A 24 11.04 3.03 -14.35
N LEU A 25 10.92 3.01 -13.01
CA LEU A 25 11.97 3.49 -12.11
C LEU A 25 13.26 2.66 -12.27
N ARG A 26 13.16 1.33 -12.29
CA ARG A 26 14.31 0.44 -12.54
C ARG A 26 14.97 0.68 -13.89
N ALA A 27 14.18 0.99 -14.91
CA ALA A 27 14.65 1.33 -16.25
C ALA A 27 15.14 2.78 -16.38
N ALA A 28 15.26 3.53 -15.28
CA ALA A 28 15.67 4.93 -15.23
C ALA A 28 14.83 5.87 -16.11
N GLN A 29 13.56 5.53 -16.33
CA GLN A 29 12.62 6.37 -17.09
C GLN A 29 11.95 7.45 -16.24
N VAL A 30 11.99 7.29 -14.91
CA VAL A 30 11.52 8.24 -13.90
C VAL A 30 12.49 8.22 -12.72
N ASP A 31 12.59 9.34 -12.01
CA ASP A 31 13.53 9.48 -10.87
C ASP A 31 12.97 8.93 -9.55
N ALA A 32 11.63 8.92 -9.41
CA ALA A 32 10.95 8.49 -8.20
C ALA A 32 9.53 7.99 -8.51
N VAL A 33 9.01 7.13 -7.63
CA VAL A 33 7.65 6.60 -7.69
C VAL A 33 6.97 6.80 -6.35
N PHE A 34 5.73 7.29 -6.39
CA PHE A 34 4.84 7.30 -5.21
C PHE A 34 3.90 6.10 -5.31
N THR A 35 3.94 5.23 -4.31
CA THR A 35 3.09 4.04 -4.20
C THR A 35 2.86 3.71 -2.72
N ASP A 36 1.85 2.89 -2.43
CA ASP A 36 1.66 2.32 -1.09
C ASP A 36 2.66 1.19 -0.78
N LEU A 37 2.79 0.89 0.50
CA LEU A 37 3.76 -0.09 1.01
C LEU A 37 3.45 -1.53 0.59
N VAL A 38 2.17 -1.88 0.38
CA VAL A 38 1.78 -3.23 -0.02
C VAL A 38 2.28 -3.50 -1.43
N ALA A 39 1.97 -2.62 -2.37
CA ALA A 39 2.43 -2.74 -3.75
C ALA A 39 3.96 -2.70 -3.86
N PHE A 40 4.64 -1.87 -3.06
CA PHE A 40 6.11 -1.85 -3.00
C PHE A 40 6.69 -3.19 -2.51
N ASN A 41 6.11 -3.76 -1.45
CA ASN A 41 6.58 -5.02 -0.88
C ASN A 41 6.37 -6.19 -1.84
N ASP A 42 5.21 -6.26 -2.49
CA ASP A 42 4.91 -7.28 -3.49
C ASP A 42 5.90 -7.23 -4.66
N PHE A 43 6.16 -6.03 -5.18
CA PHE A 43 7.13 -5.84 -6.25
C PHE A 43 8.56 -6.15 -5.80
N SER A 44 8.96 -5.72 -4.60
CA SER A 44 10.29 -5.99 -4.05
C SER A 44 10.56 -7.48 -3.87
N ARG A 45 9.54 -8.26 -3.47
CA ARG A 45 9.63 -9.72 -3.35
C ARG A 45 9.75 -10.42 -4.70
N ALA A 46 8.98 -9.96 -5.69
CA ALA A 46 8.90 -10.61 -7.00
C ALA A 46 10.05 -10.22 -7.95
N GLU A 47 10.44 -8.94 -7.98
CA GLU A 47 11.39 -8.39 -8.95
C GLU A 47 12.56 -7.64 -8.32
N GLY A 48 12.35 -6.98 -7.19
CA GLY A 48 13.41 -6.24 -6.47
C GLY A 48 14.01 -5.08 -7.27
N GLY A 49 15.22 -4.66 -6.91
CA GLY A 49 15.98 -3.62 -7.63
C GLY A 49 15.47 -2.19 -7.42
N VAL A 50 14.63 -1.97 -6.41
CA VAL A 50 14.14 -0.66 -5.98
C VAL A 50 14.34 -0.52 -4.47
N LYS A 51 14.37 0.72 -3.97
CA LYS A 51 14.57 1.02 -2.55
C LYS A 51 13.59 2.11 -2.10
N GLN A 52 12.97 1.90 -0.95
CA GLN A 52 12.19 2.93 -0.27
C GLN A 52 13.10 4.03 0.29
N VAL A 53 12.70 5.29 0.14
CA VAL A 53 13.43 6.46 0.66
C VAL A 53 12.50 7.42 1.38
N GLY A 54 13.02 8.05 2.44
CA GLY A 54 12.30 9.03 3.25
C GLY A 54 11.14 8.43 4.05
N ASP A 55 10.43 9.33 4.74
CA ASP A 55 9.25 8.99 5.53
C ASP A 55 8.00 8.86 4.65
N ALA A 56 7.02 8.12 5.15
CA ALA A 56 5.71 8.02 4.51
C ALA A 56 5.07 9.42 4.37
N LEU A 57 4.67 9.77 3.15
CA LEU A 57 4.02 11.06 2.90
C LEU A 57 2.63 11.18 3.52
N VAL A 58 1.93 10.05 3.64
CA VAL A 58 0.59 9.91 4.18
C VAL A 58 0.48 8.57 4.90
N ASN A 59 -0.31 8.55 5.98
CA ASN A 59 -0.75 7.31 6.59
C ASN A 59 -2.11 6.93 5.97
N GLU A 60 -2.18 5.75 5.36
CA GLU A 60 -3.35 5.26 4.66
C GLU A 60 -4.04 4.16 5.47
N PHE A 61 -5.35 4.31 5.67
CA PHE A 61 -6.17 3.27 6.28
C PHE A 61 -6.78 2.40 5.18
N LEU A 62 -6.49 1.10 5.22
CA LEU A 62 -7.20 0.13 4.40
C LEU A 62 -8.64 -0.01 4.92
N VAL A 63 -9.61 0.21 4.03
CA VAL A 63 -11.03 0.18 4.36
C VAL A 63 -11.79 -0.66 3.34
N ILE A 64 -12.87 -1.29 3.80
CA ILE A 64 -13.85 -1.93 2.91
C ILE A 64 -14.95 -0.91 2.65
N ALA A 65 -14.98 -0.35 1.44
CA ALA A 65 -16.02 0.59 1.03
C ALA A 65 -17.31 -0.17 0.70
N VAL A 66 -18.43 0.29 1.27
CA VAL A 66 -19.78 -0.22 0.97
C VAL A 66 -20.70 0.93 0.55
N ARG A 67 -21.84 0.61 -0.08
CA ARG A 67 -22.83 1.63 -0.43
C ARG A 67 -23.42 2.26 0.85
N LYS A 68 -23.74 3.55 0.77
CA LYS A 68 -24.24 4.32 1.92
C LYS A 68 -25.59 3.82 2.44
N ASP A 69 -26.40 3.22 1.58
CA ASP A 69 -27.73 2.72 1.86
C ASP A 69 -27.76 1.23 2.27
N THR A 70 -26.61 0.63 2.58
CA THR A 70 -26.51 -0.78 3.01
C THR A 70 -25.99 -0.94 4.45
N PRO A 71 -26.70 -0.42 5.48
CA PRO A 71 -26.22 -0.46 6.86
C PRO A 71 -26.11 -1.88 7.42
N THR A 72 -26.98 -2.81 7.01
CA THR A 72 -26.92 -4.21 7.45
C THR A 72 -25.64 -4.90 6.99
N LEU A 73 -25.24 -4.70 5.73
CA LEU A 73 -23.99 -5.24 5.20
C LEU A 73 -22.77 -4.67 5.94
N LEU A 74 -22.77 -3.36 6.18
CA LEU A 74 -21.71 -2.71 6.95
C LEU A 74 -21.57 -3.32 8.34
N ALA A 75 -22.68 -3.52 9.05
CA ALA A 75 -22.69 -4.09 10.39
C ALA A 75 -22.13 -5.53 10.39
N GLN A 76 -22.52 -6.36 9.41
CA GLN A 76 -22.03 -7.72 9.27
C GLN A 76 -20.54 -7.79 8.97
N ILE A 77 -20.04 -6.98 8.03
CA ILE A 77 -18.60 -6.90 7.71
C ILE A 77 -17.80 -6.50 8.95
N ASN A 78 -18.25 -5.47 9.67
CA ASN A 78 -17.58 -5.00 10.88
C ASN A 78 -17.56 -6.08 11.97
N ALA A 79 -18.66 -6.83 12.16
CA ALA A 79 -18.71 -7.91 13.13
C ALA A 79 -17.72 -9.04 12.81
N VAL A 80 -17.60 -9.43 11.54
CA VAL A 80 -16.62 -10.46 11.13
C VAL A 80 -15.19 -9.97 11.32
N ILE A 81 -14.88 -8.73 10.94
CA ILE A 81 -13.55 -8.15 11.14
C ILE A 81 -13.20 -8.09 12.63
N ALA A 82 -14.15 -7.72 13.49
CA ALA A 82 -13.95 -7.70 14.94
C ALA A 82 -13.68 -9.09 15.49
N ALA A 83 -14.45 -10.11 15.06
CA ALA A 83 -14.22 -11.49 15.43
C ALA A 83 -12.82 -11.97 15.01
N MET A 84 -12.42 -11.72 13.76
CA MET A 84 -11.09 -12.07 13.24
C MET A 84 -9.94 -11.43 14.01
N LYS A 85 -10.12 -10.20 14.50
CA LYS A 85 -9.13 -9.54 15.36
C LYS A 85 -9.10 -10.17 16.75
N SER A 86 -10.25 -10.53 17.31
CA SER A 86 -10.32 -11.13 18.65
C SER A 86 -9.74 -12.56 18.72
N ASP A 87 -9.85 -13.32 17.63
CA ASP A 87 -9.43 -14.73 17.57
C ASP A 87 -8.06 -14.96 16.89
N GLY A 88 -7.33 -13.88 16.60
CA GLY A 88 -5.99 -13.93 16.03
C GLY A 88 -5.93 -14.25 14.53
N ARG A 89 -7.07 -14.46 13.84
CA ARG A 89 -7.07 -14.75 12.39
C ARG A 89 -6.53 -13.58 11.60
N MET A 90 -6.83 -12.36 12.02
CA MET A 90 -6.36 -11.16 11.32
C MET A 90 -4.83 -11.12 11.30
N GLU A 91 -4.21 -11.36 12.45
CA GLU A 91 -2.75 -11.38 12.64
C GLU A 91 -2.10 -12.49 11.79
N ARG A 92 -2.71 -13.68 11.72
CA ARG A 92 -2.24 -14.77 10.87
C ARG A 92 -2.24 -14.39 9.39
N LEU A 93 -3.32 -13.75 8.91
CA LEU A 93 -3.40 -13.28 7.53
C LEU A 93 -2.37 -12.17 7.24
N TYR A 94 -2.17 -11.24 8.17
CA TYR A 94 -1.13 -10.22 8.04
C TYR A 94 0.26 -10.85 7.92
N ALA A 95 0.57 -11.84 8.76
CA ALA A 95 1.86 -12.52 8.74
C ALA A 95 2.09 -13.32 7.45
N GLU A 96 1.06 -14.00 6.95
CA GLU A 96 1.14 -14.82 5.74
C GLU A 96 1.35 -13.96 4.48
N TRP A 97 0.62 -12.85 4.36
CA TRP A 97 0.55 -12.10 3.10
C TRP A 97 1.39 -10.81 3.11
N LEU A 98 1.45 -10.10 4.24
CA LEU A 98 1.94 -8.71 4.26
C LEU A 98 3.27 -8.52 4.99
N VAL A 99 3.67 -9.45 5.86
CA VAL A 99 5.00 -9.44 6.50
C VAL A 99 6.01 -10.07 5.55
N SER A 100 7.02 -9.31 5.08
CA SER A 100 8.18 -9.90 4.42
C SER A 100 9.20 -10.26 5.50
N SER A 101 9.73 -11.47 5.43
CA SER A 101 10.98 -11.85 6.10
C SER A 101 12.12 -11.00 5.52
N GLY A 102 12.30 -9.78 6.04
CA GLY A 102 13.35 -8.89 5.55
C GLY A 102 13.36 -7.44 6.03
N THR A 103 12.41 -7.00 6.86
CA THR A 103 12.52 -5.66 7.47
C THR A 103 12.38 -5.80 8.98
N GLU A 104 13.52 -5.83 9.67
CA GLU A 104 13.55 -5.43 11.07
C GLU A 104 12.91 -4.04 11.15
N LEU A 105 11.78 -3.96 11.85
CA LEU A 105 11.27 -2.70 12.36
C LEU A 105 12.26 -2.25 13.45
N THR A 106 13.40 -1.70 13.04
CA THR A 106 14.29 -1.00 13.96
C THR A 106 13.52 0.19 14.51
N ARG A 107 13.40 0.18 15.85
CA ARG A 107 12.93 1.29 16.68
C ARG A 107 13.78 2.53 16.49
#